data_AF-A0A081NVR9-F1
#
_entry.id   AF-A0A081NVR9-F1
#
_cell.length_a   1.000
_cell.length_b   1.000
_cell.length_c   1.000
_cell.angle_alpha   90.00
_cell.angle_beta   90.00
_cell.angle_gamma   90.00
#
_symmetry.space_group_name_H-M   'P 1'
#
loop_
_entity.id
_entity.type
_entity.pdbx_description
1 polymer ?
#
loop_
_entity_poly.entity_id
_entity_poly.type
_entity_poly.pdbx_seq_one_letter_code
_entity_poly.pdbx_strand_id
1 'polypeptide(L)' 'MISMDDLEITCPECNGKGESEGTPCKKCDSKGVILTSLGQTLLYFIKKHT' A
#
# COMPACT_ATOMS: atom_id res chain seq x y z
N MET A 1 -1.51 -19.16 6.55
CA MET A 1 -2.40 -18.53 5.55
C MET A 1 -1.94 -17.10 5.41
N ILE A 2 -1.84 -16.58 4.19
CA ILE A 2 -1.49 -15.17 3.95
C ILE A 2 -2.78 -14.35 4.12
N SER A 3 -2.75 -13.30 4.94
CA SER A 3 -3.86 -12.35 5.14
C SER A 3 -3.62 -11.06 4.34
N MET A 4 -4.59 -10.13 4.35
CA MET A 4 -4.39 -8.82 3.71
C MET A 4 -3.31 -8.00 4.42
N ASP A 5 -3.20 -8.10 5.75
CA ASP A 5 -2.20 -7.39 6.54
C ASP A 5 -0.76 -7.85 6.22
N ASP A 6 -0.61 -9.06 5.66
CA ASP A 6 0.68 -9.55 5.16
C ASP A 6 1.09 -8.86 3.84
N LEU A 7 0.13 -8.29 3.10
CA LEU A 7 0.34 -7.70 1.77
C LEU A 7 0.40 -6.18 1.80
N GLU A 8 -0.39 -5.56 2.67
CA GLU A 8 -0.48 -4.12 2.81
C GLU A 8 -0.60 -3.71 4.28
N ILE A 9 -0.07 -2.53 4.60
CA ILE A 9 -0.21 -1.92 5.92
C ILE A 9 -0.76 -0.52 5.79
N THR A 10 -1.49 -0.09 6.81
CA THR A 10 -1.96 1.29 6.95
C THR A 10 -0.79 2.27 6.78
N CYS A 11 -0.95 3.25 5.90
CA CYS A 11 0.07 4.26 5.68
C CYS A 11 0.28 5.07 6.98
N PRO A 12 1.49 5.07 7.55
CA PRO A 12 1.74 5.71 8.85
C PRO A 12 1.75 7.25 8.78
N GLU A 13 1.80 7.82 7.57
CA GLU A 13 1.83 9.28 7.39
C GLU A 13 0.42 9.88 7.40
N CYS A 14 -0.51 9.27 6.67
CA CYS A 14 -1.91 9.71 6.64
C CYS A 14 -2.84 8.90 7.55
N ASN A 15 -2.31 7.92 8.28
CA ASN A 15 -3.07 7.01 9.15
C ASN A 15 -4.27 6.37 8.42
N GLY A 16 -4.06 5.89 7.19
CA GLY A 16 -5.12 5.25 6.41
C GLY A 16 -6.02 6.18 5.61
N LYS A 17 -5.92 7.51 5.81
CA LYS A 17 -6.84 8.46 5.18
C LYS A 17 -6.62 8.65 3.68
N GLY A 18 -5.42 8.39 3.18
CA GLY A 18 -5.03 8.73 1.80
C GLY A 18 -4.76 10.22 1.58
N GLU A 19 -4.97 11.05 2.58
CA GLU A 19 -4.71 12.49 2.55
C GLU A 19 -4.16 12.99 3.89
N SER A 20 -3.39 14.07 3.85
CA SER A 20 -2.92 14.81 5.02
C SER A 20 -3.18 16.29 4.78
N GLU A 21 -3.90 16.93 5.71
CA GLU A 21 -4.21 18.38 5.66
C GLU A 21 -4.86 18.82 4.34
N GLY A 22 -5.77 18.00 3.80
CA GLY A 22 -6.47 18.27 2.54
C GLY A 22 -5.62 18.09 1.29
N THR A 23 -4.38 17.59 1.44
CA THR A 23 -3.50 17.25 0.32
C THR A 23 -3.38 15.72 0.14
N PRO A 24 -3.33 15.23 -1.11
CA PRO A 24 -3.12 13.81 -1.39
C PRO A 24 -1.83 13.29 -0.74
N CYS A 25 -1.91 12.19 0.01
CA CYS A 25 -0.74 11.65 0.71
C CYS A 25 0.22 11.01 -0.30
N LYS A 26 1.39 11.64 -0.48
CA LYS A 26 2.40 11.21 -1.46
C LYS A 26 3.01 9.85 -1.13
N LYS A 27 3.15 9.50 0.15
CA LYS A 27 3.78 8.24 0.56
C LYS A 27 2.99 6.99 0.19
N CYS A 28 1.66 7.08 0.15
CA CYS A 28 0.80 5.97 -0.26
C CYS A 28 0.11 6.23 -1.61
N ASP A 29 0.52 7.26 -2.34
CA ASP A 29 -0.14 7.71 -3.57
C ASP A 29 -1.67 7.81 -3.41
N SER A 30 -2.11 8.40 -2.29
CA SER A 30 -3.52 8.55 -1.90
C SER A 30 -4.30 7.27 -1.61
N LYS A 31 -3.64 6.11 -1.55
CA LYS A 31 -4.30 4.83 -1.31
C LYS A 31 -4.69 4.60 0.15
N GLY A 32 -4.05 5.30 1.08
CA GLY A 32 -4.18 5.05 2.52
C GLY A 32 -3.39 3.83 3.01
N VAL A 33 -2.84 3.01 2.12
CA VAL A 33 -2.06 1.81 2.43
C VAL A 33 -0.76 1.76 1.63
N ILE A 34 0.23 1.04 2.14
CA ILE A 34 1.49 0.76 1.45
C ILE A 34 1.72 -0.75 1.40
N LEU A 35 2.29 -1.23 0.30
CA LEU A 35 2.59 -2.64 0.12
C LEU A 35 3.77 -3.06 1.00
N THR A 36 3.64 -4.18 1.68
CA THR A 36 4.75 -4.89 2.34
C THR A 36 5.70 -5.47 1.29
N SER A 37 6.85 -5.98 1.73
CA SER A 37 7.78 -6.68 0.84
C SER A 37 7.12 -7.87 0.13
N LEU A 38 6.22 -8.59 0.81
CA LEU A 38 5.46 -9.69 0.21
C LEU A 38 4.47 -9.17 -0.83
N GLY A 39 3.69 -8.14 -0.50
CA GLY A 39 2.76 -7.49 -1.42
C GLY A 39 3.45 -6.95 -2.68
N GLN A 40 4.61 -6.32 -2.52
CA GLN A 40 5.42 -5.84 -3.65
C GLN A 40 5.92 -7.00 -4.52
N THR A 41 6.37 -8.09 -3.92
CA THR A 41 6.86 -9.28 -4.65
C THR A 41 5.76 -9.92 -5.47
N LEU A 42 4.58 -10.14 -4.87
CA LEU A 42 3.43 -10.72 -5.56
C LEU A 42 2.92 -9.81 -6.68
N LEU A 43 2.82 -8.51 -6.42
CA LEU A 43 2.40 -7.55 -7.44
C LEU A 43 3.39 -7.52 -8.61
N TYR A 44 4.70 -7.55 -8.34
CA TYR A 44 5.73 -7.64 -9.36
C TYR A 44 5.57 -8.92 -10.20
N PHE A 45 5.39 -10.07 -9.54
CA PHE A 45 5.21 -11.35 -10.22
C PHE A 45 3.99 -11.34 -11.15
N ILE A 46 2.83 -10.87 -10.65
CA ILE A 46 1.61 -10.76 -11.46
C ILE A 46 1.87 -9.85 -12.66
N LYS A 47 2.36 -8.63 -12.45
CA LYS A 47 2.63 -7.66 -13.54
C LYS A 47 3.62 -8.18 -14.58
N LYS A 48 4.56 -9.03 -14.21
CA LYS A 48 5.55 -9.60 -15.13
C LYS A 48 4.99 -10.70 -16.02
N HIS A 49 3.93 -11.37 -15.57
CA HIS A 49 3.33 -12.54 -16.21
C HIS A 49 1.89 -12.29 -16.68
N THR A 50 1.45 -11.03 -16.72
CA THR A 50 0.20 -10.58 -17.36
C THR A 50 0.53 -9.91 -18.69
#